data_AF-A0A2N5A9R8-F1
#
_entry.id   AF-A0A2N5A9R8-F1
#
_cell.length_a   1.000
_cell.length_b   1.000
_cell.length_c   1.000
_cell.angle_alpha   90.00
_cell.angle_beta   90.00
_cell.angle_gamma   90.00
#
_symmetry.space_group_name_H-M   'P 1'
#
loop_
_entity.id
_entity.type
_entity.pdbx_description
1 polymer ?
#
loop_
_entity_poly.entity_id
_entity_poly.type
_entity_poly.pdbx_seq_one_letter_code
_entity_poly.pdbx_strand_id
1 'polypeptide(L)'
;MSSLYAKLIDVIERQITPLAGAIGQQKYVTSIRDGFITALPFMIVGSFLLVFIFPPFSPDTTWGFARAWLQFSLDHRDALMLPFNFSMGVMTLFIAVGIAASLAKHHHLDSLTAGMLSLMSFLLVAAPLKDGQISTAYFSGQGIFTAILVAIYSTELYAFLKRHNITIRLPPEVPAGVARSFEILIPVLAIILTLHPLNLFIEAQLGMIIPEAIMSLVKPLVAASDTLPAILLSVLVCQVLWFAGIHGALIVTGIMNPFWMANLSVNQAAMAAGTAIPHIYVPVAYT
;
A
#
# COMPACT_ATOMS: atom_id res chain seq x y z
N MET A 1 -37.74 -15.80 -23.31
CA MET A 1 -36.41 -15.28 -22.90
C MET A 1 -35.35 -16.20 -23.48
N SER A 2 -34.32 -15.68 -24.16
CA SER A 2 -33.43 -16.49 -25.01
C SER A 2 -32.62 -17.51 -24.20
N SER A 3 -32.43 -18.72 -24.75
CA SER A 3 -31.63 -19.80 -24.14
C SER A 3 -30.22 -19.35 -23.73
N LEU A 4 -29.65 -18.37 -24.42
CA LEU A 4 -28.34 -17.80 -24.14
C LEU A 4 -28.32 -16.99 -22.83
N TYR A 5 -29.37 -16.19 -22.59
CA TYR A 5 -29.50 -15.40 -21.37
C TYR A 5 -29.57 -16.29 -20.13
N ALA A 6 -30.40 -17.35 -20.19
CA ALA A 6 -30.52 -18.30 -19.09
C ALA A 6 -29.20 -19.02 -18.78
N LYS A 7 -28.44 -19.42 -19.82
CA LYS A 7 -27.11 -20.03 -19.64
C LYS A 7 -26.10 -19.05 -19.04
N LEU A 8 -26.11 -17.79 -19.47
CA LEU A 8 -25.20 -16.77 -18.95
C LEU A 8 -25.47 -16.51 -17.46
N ILE A 9 -26.74 -16.36 -17.07
CA ILE A 9 -27.14 -16.19 -15.67
C ILE A 9 -26.75 -17.43 -14.84
N ASP A 10 -26.99 -18.65 -15.34
CA ASP A 10 -26.61 -19.88 -14.62
C ASP A 10 -25.10 -19.96 -14.36
N VAL A 11 -24.27 -19.55 -15.32
CA VAL A 11 -22.80 -19.48 -15.16
C VAL A 11 -22.41 -18.41 -14.13
N ILE A 12 -23.02 -17.22 -14.19
CA ILE A 12 -22.76 -16.14 -13.24
C ILE A 12 -23.10 -16.62 -11.82
N GLU A 13 -24.31 -17.13 -11.60
CA GLU A 13 -24.78 -17.54 -10.28
C GLU A 13 -24.02 -18.74 -9.71
N ARG A 14 -23.72 -19.74 -10.53
CA ARG A 14 -23.11 -20.99 -10.05
C ARG A 14 -21.59 -20.98 -9.98
N GLN A 15 -20.92 -20.13 -10.75
CA GLN A 15 -19.45 -20.10 -10.80
C GLN A 15 -18.86 -18.75 -10.41
N ILE A 16 -19.31 -17.66 -11.05
CA ILE A 16 -18.68 -16.35 -10.85
C ILE A 16 -19.00 -15.81 -9.46
N THR A 17 -20.26 -15.84 -9.03
CA THR A 17 -20.70 -15.38 -7.71
C THR A 17 -19.96 -16.06 -6.56
N PRO A 18 -19.93 -17.41 -6.45
CA PRO A 18 -19.25 -18.06 -5.33
C PRO A 18 -17.73 -17.83 -5.36
N LEU A 19 -17.10 -17.85 -6.55
CA LEU A 19 -15.66 -17.58 -6.67
C LEU A 19 -15.32 -16.16 -6.22
N ALA A 20 -16.08 -15.17 -6.69
CA ALA A 20 -15.88 -13.78 -6.33
C ALA A 20 -16.16 -13.51 -4.86
N GLY A 21 -17.19 -14.14 -4.29
CA GLY A 21 -17.46 -14.10 -2.86
C GLY A 21 -16.29 -14.66 -2.05
N ALA A 22 -15.74 -15.80 -2.46
CA ALA A 22 -14.58 -16.42 -1.80
C ALA A 22 -13.34 -15.52 -1.88
N ILE A 23 -13.04 -14.93 -3.03
CA ILE A 23 -11.92 -13.99 -3.20
C ILE A 23 -12.14 -12.73 -2.35
N GLY A 24 -13.34 -12.16 -2.39
CA GLY A 24 -13.69 -10.93 -1.67
C GLY A 24 -13.74 -11.08 -0.16
N GLN A 25 -13.83 -12.31 0.36
CA GLN A 25 -13.78 -12.63 1.79
C GLN A 25 -12.44 -13.23 2.22
N GLN A 26 -11.49 -13.43 1.30
CA GLN A 26 -10.19 -14.00 1.61
C GLN A 26 -9.40 -13.00 2.49
N LYS A 27 -8.95 -13.48 3.66
CA LYS A 27 -8.36 -12.63 4.71
C LYS A 27 -7.21 -11.71 4.28
N TYR A 28 -6.36 -12.11 3.33
CA TYR A 28 -5.28 -11.28 2.82
C TYR A 28 -5.80 -10.21 1.87
N VAL A 29 -6.72 -10.56 0.97
CA VAL A 29 -7.35 -9.60 0.05
C VAL A 29 -8.12 -8.53 0.84
N THR A 30 -8.91 -8.94 1.83
CA THR A 30 -9.63 -8.00 2.71
C THR A 30 -8.67 -7.15 3.52
N SER A 31 -7.59 -7.72 4.06
CA SER A 31 -6.60 -6.97 4.84
C SER A 31 -5.83 -5.97 3.99
N ILE A 32 -5.46 -6.33 2.76
CA ILE A 32 -4.83 -5.40 1.80
C ILE A 32 -5.77 -4.24 1.55
N ARG A 33 -7.01 -4.53 1.09
CA ARG A 33 -8.04 -3.53 0.82
C ARG A 33 -8.23 -2.58 2.01
N ASP A 34 -8.46 -3.13 3.20
CA ASP A 34 -8.76 -2.35 4.39
C ASP A 34 -7.54 -1.52 4.85
N GLY A 35 -6.33 -2.01 4.63
CA GLY A 35 -5.09 -1.27 4.86
C GLY A 35 -4.97 -0.03 3.96
N PHE A 36 -5.28 -0.17 2.66
CA PHE A 36 -5.36 0.99 1.76
C PHE A 36 -6.48 1.95 2.17
N ILE A 37 -7.67 1.44 2.56
CA ILE A 37 -8.79 2.26 3.05
C ILE A 37 -8.37 3.11 4.25
N THR A 38 -7.61 2.52 5.16
CA THR A 38 -7.09 3.22 6.35
C THR A 38 -6.11 4.34 5.98
N ALA A 39 -5.35 4.18 4.90
CA ALA A 39 -4.39 5.18 4.43
C ALA A 39 -5.04 6.32 3.61
N LEU A 40 -6.26 6.13 3.07
CA LEU A 40 -6.88 7.11 2.14
C LEU A 40 -6.95 8.53 2.70
N PRO A 41 -7.37 8.79 3.95
CA PRO A 41 -7.52 10.16 4.45
C PRO A 41 -6.21 10.94 4.44
N PHE A 42 -5.10 10.29 4.79
CA PHE A 42 -3.76 10.89 4.77
C PHE A 42 -3.34 11.24 3.34
N MET A 43 -3.57 10.32 2.40
CA MET A 43 -3.23 10.50 0.99
C MET A 43 -4.06 11.62 0.34
N ILE A 44 -5.37 11.71 0.63
CA ILE A 44 -6.27 12.73 0.07
C ILE A 44 -5.84 14.13 0.52
N VAL A 45 -5.59 14.31 1.83
CA VAL A 45 -5.18 15.62 2.37
C VAL A 45 -3.82 16.03 1.80
N GLY A 46 -2.91 15.06 1.66
CA GLY A 46 -1.61 15.25 1.04
C GLY A 46 -1.68 15.74 -0.40
N SER A 47 -2.42 15.02 -1.25
CA SER A 47 -2.54 15.31 -2.67
C SER A 47 -3.32 16.60 -2.92
N PHE A 48 -4.33 16.92 -2.10
CA PHE A 48 -5.11 18.15 -2.26
C PHE A 48 -4.25 19.43 -2.16
N LEU A 49 -3.18 19.40 -1.36
CA LEU A 49 -2.26 20.54 -1.26
C LEU A 49 -1.48 20.81 -2.54
N LEU A 50 -1.31 19.80 -3.42
CA LEU A 50 -0.65 20.00 -4.71
C LEU A 50 -1.38 21.02 -5.59
N VAL A 51 -2.70 21.13 -5.49
CA VAL A 51 -3.47 22.16 -6.22
C VAL A 51 -3.04 23.57 -5.82
N PHE A 52 -2.66 23.77 -4.56
CA PHE A 52 -2.15 25.04 -4.06
C PHE A 52 -0.68 25.28 -4.38
N ILE A 53 0.10 24.20 -4.40
CA ILE A 53 1.54 24.24 -4.67
C ILE A 53 1.81 24.39 -6.17
N PHE A 54 0.94 23.87 -7.03
CA PHE A 54 1.05 23.94 -8.49
C PHE A 54 -0.19 24.65 -9.06
N PRO A 55 -0.26 26.00 -8.96
CA PRO A 55 -1.39 26.76 -9.47
C PRO A 55 -1.58 26.49 -10.98
N PRO A 56 -2.81 26.28 -11.46
CA PRO A 56 -3.10 25.93 -12.84
C PRO A 56 -3.07 27.17 -13.76
N PHE A 57 -1.99 27.95 -13.70
CA PHE A 57 -1.78 29.14 -14.51
C PHE A 57 -0.54 29.00 -15.36
N SER A 58 -0.59 29.55 -16.58
CA SER A 58 0.59 29.67 -17.42
C SER A 58 1.68 30.47 -16.70
N PRO A 59 2.98 30.08 -16.81
CA PRO A 59 4.10 30.89 -16.32
C PRO A 59 4.06 32.34 -16.82
N ASP A 60 3.49 32.58 -18.00
CA ASP A 60 3.41 33.89 -18.64
C ASP A 60 2.11 34.65 -18.35
N THR A 61 1.34 34.23 -17.33
CA THR A 61 0.04 34.83 -17.03
C THR A 61 0.13 36.33 -16.73
N THR A 62 -0.77 37.10 -17.35
CA THR A 62 -0.84 38.56 -17.14
C THR A 62 -1.77 38.96 -15.99
N TRP A 63 -2.49 37.99 -15.40
CA TRP A 63 -3.41 38.24 -14.29
C TRP A 63 -2.66 38.40 -12.96
N GLY A 64 -2.84 39.55 -12.29
CA GLY A 64 -2.07 39.91 -11.09
C GLY A 64 -2.16 38.90 -9.95
N PHE A 65 -3.34 38.33 -9.70
CA PHE A 65 -3.53 37.29 -8.69
C PHE A 65 -2.79 35.99 -9.06
N ALA A 66 -2.90 35.54 -10.32
CA ALA A 66 -2.22 34.33 -10.77
C ALA A 66 -0.69 34.45 -10.68
N ARG A 67 -0.13 35.61 -11.03
CA ARG A 67 1.30 35.88 -10.84
C ARG A 67 1.71 35.86 -9.37
N ALA A 68 0.93 36.52 -8.50
CA ALA A 68 1.22 36.55 -7.08
C ALA A 68 1.20 35.14 -6.46
N TRP A 69 0.23 34.31 -6.84
CA TRP A 69 0.15 32.93 -6.37
C TRP A 69 1.29 32.07 -6.92
N LEU A 70 1.59 32.15 -8.22
CA LEU A 70 2.73 31.44 -8.81
C LEU A 70 4.04 31.80 -8.12
N GLN A 71 4.29 33.09 -7.90
CA GLN A 71 5.49 33.56 -7.21
C GLN A 71 5.54 33.06 -5.76
N PHE A 72 4.44 33.19 -5.02
CA PHE A 72 4.34 32.68 -3.65
C PHE A 72 4.65 31.18 -3.57
N SER A 73 4.08 30.38 -4.49
CA SER A 73 4.34 28.95 -4.60
C SER A 73 5.82 28.67 -4.85
N LEU A 74 6.47 29.40 -5.77
CA LEU A 74 7.88 29.21 -6.09
C LEU A 74 8.78 29.55 -4.90
N ASP A 75 8.52 30.68 -4.24
CA ASP A 75 9.34 31.18 -3.13
C ASP A 75 9.26 30.26 -1.89
N HIS A 76 8.13 29.58 -1.68
CA HIS A 76 7.86 28.76 -0.49
C HIS A 76 7.67 27.27 -0.81
N ARG A 77 8.04 26.82 -2.01
CA ARG A 77 7.69 25.49 -2.52
C ARG A 77 8.08 24.36 -1.59
N ASP A 78 9.31 24.40 -1.08
CA ASP A 78 9.84 23.35 -0.21
C ASP A 78 9.04 23.24 1.10
N ALA A 79 8.69 24.38 1.69
CA ALA A 79 7.88 24.43 2.91
C ALA A 79 6.44 23.95 2.65
N LEU A 80 5.86 24.34 1.52
CA LEU A 80 4.50 23.93 1.14
C LEU A 80 4.42 22.44 0.78
N MET A 81 5.50 21.84 0.26
CA MET A 81 5.59 20.41 -0.07
C MET A 81 5.73 19.51 1.15
N LEU A 82 6.06 20.04 2.33
CA LEU A 82 6.29 19.24 3.54
C LEU A 82 5.11 18.33 3.90
N PRO A 83 3.84 18.79 3.93
CA PRO A 83 2.72 17.91 4.25
C PRO A 83 2.49 16.85 3.16
N PHE A 84 2.73 17.16 1.88
CA PHE A 84 2.70 16.16 0.80
C PHE A 84 3.76 15.07 1.02
N ASN A 85 4.98 15.47 1.40
CA ASN A 85 6.07 14.52 1.67
C ASN A 85 5.75 13.60 2.86
N PHE A 86 5.11 14.13 3.91
CA PHE A 86 4.68 13.34 5.08
C PHE A 86 3.28 12.70 4.95
N SER A 87 2.73 12.69 3.74
CA SER A 87 1.50 11.97 3.39
C SER A 87 1.75 11.00 2.23
N MET A 88 1.74 11.50 0.99
CA MET A 88 2.02 10.71 -0.21
C MET A 88 3.47 10.21 -0.25
N GLY A 89 4.43 11.04 0.19
CA GLY A 89 5.84 10.66 0.22
C GLY A 89 6.18 9.52 1.21
N VAL A 90 5.29 9.26 2.18
CA VAL A 90 5.43 8.18 3.17
C VAL A 90 4.23 7.22 3.21
N MET A 91 3.40 7.21 2.15
CA MET A 91 2.12 6.48 2.14
C MET A 91 2.27 4.99 2.44
N THR A 92 3.39 4.40 2.04
CA THR A 92 3.68 2.97 2.22
C THR A 92 3.77 2.58 3.70
N LEU A 93 4.17 3.51 4.58
CA LEU A 93 4.17 3.27 6.03
C LEU A 93 2.76 3.10 6.57
N PHE A 94 1.82 3.98 6.17
CA PHE A 94 0.42 3.90 6.58
C PHE A 94 -0.23 2.62 6.04
N ILE A 95 0.07 2.25 4.80
CA ILE A 95 -0.41 1.02 4.17
C ILE A 95 0.12 -0.21 4.92
N ALA A 96 1.42 -0.29 5.20
CA ALA A 96 2.04 -1.42 5.91
C ALA A 96 1.39 -1.65 7.29
N VAL A 97 1.18 -0.57 8.06
CA VAL A 97 0.52 -0.61 9.37
C VAL A 97 -0.94 -1.02 9.23
N GLY A 98 -1.68 -0.41 8.29
CA GLY A 98 -3.09 -0.68 8.07
C GLY A 98 -3.37 -2.13 7.67
N ILE A 99 -2.56 -2.70 6.78
CA ILE A 99 -2.69 -4.10 6.34
C ILE A 99 -2.47 -5.05 7.51
N ALA A 100 -1.39 -4.85 8.28
CA ALA A 100 -1.09 -5.70 9.43
C ALA A 100 -2.14 -5.57 10.55
N ALA A 101 -2.60 -4.35 10.82
CA ALA A 101 -3.66 -4.10 11.79
C ALA A 101 -4.98 -4.80 11.40
N SER A 102 -5.33 -4.81 10.11
CA SER A 102 -6.50 -5.54 9.59
C SER A 102 -6.31 -7.05 9.67
N LEU A 103 -5.15 -7.56 9.22
CA LEU A 103 -4.86 -8.99 9.24
C LEU A 103 -4.81 -9.56 10.67
N ALA A 104 -4.34 -8.78 11.65
CA ALA A 104 -4.33 -9.16 13.05
C ALA A 104 -5.73 -9.44 13.60
N LYS A 105 -6.76 -8.71 13.13
CA LYS A 105 -8.15 -8.93 13.55
C LYS A 105 -8.66 -10.30 13.12
N HIS A 106 -8.25 -10.76 11.92
CA HIS A 106 -8.56 -12.12 11.45
C HIS A 106 -7.91 -13.22 12.31
N HIS A 107 -6.84 -12.90 13.03
CA HIS A 107 -6.15 -13.82 13.96
C HIS A 107 -6.51 -13.56 15.43
N HIS A 108 -7.43 -12.64 15.73
CA HIS A 108 -7.76 -12.21 17.09
C HIS A 108 -6.55 -11.70 17.90
N LEU A 109 -5.63 -10.99 17.22
CA LEU A 109 -4.44 -10.39 17.81
C LEU A 109 -4.61 -8.88 18.00
N ASP A 110 -3.77 -8.30 18.86
CA ASP A 110 -3.69 -6.85 19.06
C ASP A 110 -3.23 -6.14 17.77
N SER A 111 -4.11 -5.34 17.17
CA SER A 111 -3.86 -4.67 15.89
C SER A 111 -2.72 -3.66 15.95
N LEU A 112 -2.54 -2.95 17.09
CA LEU A 112 -1.47 -1.98 17.25
C LEU A 112 -0.11 -2.70 17.23
N THR A 113 0.01 -3.79 17.98
CA THR A 113 1.20 -4.63 18.02
C THR A 113 1.59 -5.14 16.63
N ALA A 114 0.64 -5.72 15.90
CA ALA A 114 0.89 -6.20 14.54
C ALA A 114 1.29 -5.07 13.58
N GLY A 115 0.63 -3.91 13.69
CA GLY A 115 0.97 -2.71 12.94
C GLY A 115 2.41 -2.24 13.20
N MET A 116 2.83 -2.20 14.46
CA MET A 116 4.20 -1.81 14.84
C MET A 116 5.25 -2.82 14.38
N LEU A 117 4.94 -4.13 14.45
CA LEU A 117 5.81 -5.19 13.92
C LEU A 117 5.97 -5.07 12.40
N SER A 118 4.90 -4.76 11.68
CA SER A 118 4.92 -4.52 10.24
C SER A 118 5.74 -3.29 9.88
N LEU A 119 5.54 -2.17 10.60
CA LEU A 119 6.33 -0.95 10.41
C LEU A 119 7.83 -1.23 10.62
N MET A 120 8.18 -1.92 11.71
CA MET A 120 9.57 -2.30 11.99
C MET A 120 10.14 -3.24 10.91
N SER A 121 9.35 -4.22 10.46
CA SER A 121 9.73 -5.13 9.36
C SER A 121 10.00 -4.38 8.07
N PHE A 122 9.14 -3.42 7.73
CA PHE A 122 9.29 -2.60 6.53
C PHE A 122 10.53 -1.71 6.62
N LEU A 123 10.71 -0.99 7.73
CA LEU A 123 11.89 -0.13 7.92
C LEU A 123 13.19 -0.95 7.87
N LEU A 124 13.22 -2.15 8.45
CA LEU A 124 14.38 -3.02 8.44
C LEU A 124 14.86 -3.37 7.01
N VAL A 125 13.95 -3.54 6.06
CA VAL A 125 14.28 -3.97 4.69
C VAL A 125 14.24 -2.84 3.67
N ALA A 126 13.51 -1.75 3.94
CA ALA A 126 13.20 -0.69 2.99
C ALA A 126 13.68 0.70 3.42
N ALA A 127 14.40 0.81 4.54
CA ALA A 127 14.97 2.07 5.01
C ALA A 127 16.49 1.93 5.22
N PRO A 128 17.28 1.67 4.15
CA PRO A 128 18.71 1.47 4.29
C PRO A 128 19.36 2.72 4.89
N LEU A 129 20.19 2.50 5.92
CA LEU A 129 20.95 3.54 6.60
C LEU A 129 22.34 3.61 5.97
N LYS A 130 22.67 4.75 5.37
CA LYS A 130 23.99 5.02 4.79
C LYS A 130 24.49 6.37 5.27
N ASP A 131 25.71 6.41 5.80
CA ASP A 131 26.35 7.64 6.28
C ASP A 131 25.49 8.45 7.29
N GLY A 132 24.73 7.74 8.14
CA GLY A 132 23.83 8.34 9.13
C GLY A 132 22.49 8.85 8.56
N GLN A 133 22.23 8.66 7.27
CA GLN A 133 20.98 9.05 6.61
C GLN A 133 20.14 7.83 6.25
N ILE A 134 18.85 7.89 6.58
CA ILE A 134 17.87 6.87 6.20
C ILE A 134 17.32 7.23 4.83
N SER A 135 17.46 6.32 3.86
CA SER A 135 16.80 6.49 2.57
C SER A 135 15.29 6.35 2.70
N THR A 136 14.55 7.31 2.15
CA THR A 136 13.08 7.30 2.07
C THR A 136 12.58 6.87 0.69
N ALA A 137 13.47 6.40 -0.21
CA ALA A 137 13.13 6.06 -1.59
C ALA A 137 11.96 5.07 -1.72
N TYR A 138 11.82 4.17 -0.74
CA TYR A 138 10.77 3.15 -0.71
C TYR A 138 9.51 3.57 0.06
N PHE A 139 9.49 4.75 0.69
CA PHE A 139 8.37 5.14 1.56
C PHE A 139 7.14 5.62 0.77
N SER A 140 7.32 5.91 -0.52
CA SER A 140 6.26 6.20 -1.49
C SER A 140 5.94 4.95 -2.34
N GLY A 141 5.52 5.10 -3.60
CA GLY A 141 5.01 4.01 -4.43
C GLY A 141 5.96 2.83 -4.64
N GLN A 142 7.28 3.08 -4.58
CA GLN A 142 8.27 2.02 -4.82
C GLN A 142 8.25 0.90 -3.79
N GLY A 143 7.88 1.19 -2.53
CA GLY A 143 7.87 0.17 -1.47
C GLY A 143 6.52 -0.50 -1.24
N ILE A 144 5.46 -0.17 -1.98
CA ILE A 144 4.10 -0.66 -1.70
C ILE A 144 4.01 -2.19 -1.70
N PHE A 145 4.58 -2.85 -2.71
CA PHE A 145 4.57 -4.31 -2.78
C PHE A 145 5.36 -4.94 -1.64
N THR A 146 6.48 -4.32 -1.26
CA THR A 146 7.27 -4.72 -0.09
C THR A 146 6.46 -4.59 1.19
N ALA A 147 5.78 -3.46 1.41
CA ALA A 147 4.91 -3.23 2.56
C ALA A 147 3.81 -4.29 2.68
N ILE A 148 3.15 -4.65 1.56
CA ILE A 148 2.14 -5.71 1.56
C ILE A 148 2.74 -7.03 2.04
N LEU A 149 3.88 -7.43 1.47
CA LEU A 149 4.51 -8.71 1.77
C LEU A 149 5.03 -8.77 3.22
N VAL A 150 5.72 -7.73 3.68
CA VAL A 150 6.24 -7.70 5.06
C VAL A 150 5.12 -7.56 6.09
N ALA A 151 4.03 -6.84 5.79
CA ALA A 151 2.88 -6.74 6.69
C ALA A 151 2.16 -8.08 6.87
N ILE A 152 2.02 -8.84 5.78
CA ILE A 152 1.47 -10.20 5.83
C ILE A 152 2.43 -11.10 6.60
N TYR A 153 3.72 -11.06 6.26
CA TYR A 153 4.75 -11.88 6.90
C TYR A 153 4.83 -11.66 8.41
N SER A 154 4.99 -10.40 8.85
CA SER A 154 5.15 -10.05 10.27
C SER A 154 3.93 -10.45 11.09
N THR A 155 2.73 -10.27 10.53
CA THR A 155 1.47 -10.60 11.20
C THR A 155 1.25 -12.11 11.28
N GLU A 156 1.52 -12.86 10.20
CA GLU A 156 1.42 -14.32 10.21
C GLU A 156 2.48 -14.95 11.12
N LEU A 157 3.70 -14.39 11.15
CA LEU A 157 4.74 -14.79 12.10
C LEU A 157 4.27 -14.56 13.54
N TYR A 158 3.73 -13.38 13.83
CA TYR A 158 3.19 -13.08 15.15
C TYR A 158 2.05 -14.05 15.54
N ALA A 159 1.12 -14.31 14.61
CA ALA A 159 0.04 -15.27 14.81
C ALA A 159 0.54 -16.70 15.03
N PHE A 160 1.58 -17.10 14.31
CA PHE A 160 2.22 -18.40 14.47
C PHE A 160 2.84 -18.53 15.88
N LEU A 161 3.67 -17.58 16.29
CA LEU A 161 4.30 -17.57 17.61
C LEU A 161 3.26 -17.63 18.73
N LYS A 162 2.16 -16.86 18.60
CA LYS A 162 1.05 -16.88 19.55
C LYS A 162 0.32 -18.20 19.61
N ARG A 163 -0.05 -18.80 18.47
CA ARG A 163 -0.72 -20.11 18.41
C ARG A 163 0.13 -21.22 19.03
N HIS A 164 1.45 -21.14 18.91
CA HIS A 164 2.38 -22.10 19.50
C HIS A 164 2.82 -21.77 20.93
N ASN A 165 2.22 -20.75 21.57
CA ASN A 165 2.58 -20.29 22.91
C ASN A 165 4.07 -19.92 23.07
N ILE A 166 4.71 -19.48 21.99
CA ILE A 166 6.08 -19.01 21.98
C ILE A 166 6.06 -17.54 22.38
N THR A 167 5.95 -17.32 23.70
CA THR A 167 5.92 -15.99 24.33
C THR A 167 6.72 -16.03 25.62
N ILE A 168 7.22 -14.87 26.04
CA ILE A 168 7.76 -14.71 27.39
C ILE A 168 6.57 -14.72 28.34
N ARG A 169 6.55 -15.67 29.28
CA ARG A 169 5.51 -15.77 30.31
C ARG A 169 5.94 -14.99 31.53
N LEU A 170 5.10 -14.07 31.96
CA LEU A 170 5.32 -13.28 33.15
C LEU A 170 4.31 -13.67 34.23
N PRO A 171 4.69 -13.59 35.53
CA PRO A 171 3.76 -13.81 36.63
C PRO A 171 2.56 -12.86 36.59
N PRO A 172 1.39 -13.27 37.13
CA PRO A 172 0.17 -12.45 37.10
C PRO A 172 0.28 -11.13 37.89
N GLU A 173 1.29 -11.00 38.76
CA GLU A 173 1.58 -9.78 39.52
C GLU A 173 2.18 -8.66 38.64
N VAL A 174 2.63 -8.98 37.43
CA VAL A 174 3.25 -8.00 36.52
C VAL A 174 2.17 -7.16 35.82
N PRO A 175 2.25 -5.82 35.86
CA PRO A 175 1.29 -4.95 35.18
C PRO A 175 1.16 -5.26 33.68
N ALA A 176 -0.08 -5.18 33.17
CA ALA A 176 -0.41 -5.56 31.79
C ALA A 176 0.45 -4.85 30.72
N GLY A 177 0.82 -3.59 30.93
CA GLY A 177 1.69 -2.84 30.01
C GLY A 177 3.11 -3.40 29.91
N VAL A 178 3.67 -3.85 31.04
CA VAL A 178 4.99 -4.51 31.08
C VAL A 178 4.88 -5.86 30.41
N ALA A 179 3.85 -6.64 30.73
CA ALA A 179 3.62 -7.96 30.12
C ALA A 179 3.55 -7.89 28.59
N ARG A 180 2.82 -6.91 28.06
CA ARG A 180 2.72 -6.66 26.62
C ARG A 180 4.06 -6.31 25.97
N SER A 181 4.92 -5.56 26.64
CA SER A 181 6.24 -5.19 26.09
C SER A 181 7.17 -6.40 25.93
N PHE A 182 7.14 -7.33 26.89
CA PHE A 182 7.92 -8.58 26.81
C PHE A 182 7.35 -9.59 25.82
N GLU A 183 6.03 -9.62 25.64
CA GLU A 183 5.35 -10.45 24.65
C GLU A 183 5.81 -10.16 23.22
N ILE A 184 6.12 -8.90 22.91
CA ILE A 184 6.55 -8.43 21.59
C ILE A 184 8.03 -8.76 21.32
N LEU A 185 8.83 -9.04 22.35
CA LEU A 185 10.27 -9.23 22.22
C LEU A 185 10.64 -10.41 21.30
N ILE A 186 9.96 -11.54 21.44
CA ILE A 186 10.19 -12.72 20.61
C ILE A 186 9.79 -12.45 19.14
N PRO A 187 8.59 -11.91 18.83
CA PRO A 187 8.25 -11.48 17.48
C PRO A 187 9.28 -10.54 16.84
N VAL A 188 9.75 -9.52 17.57
CA VAL A 188 10.77 -8.58 17.06
C VAL A 188 12.06 -9.31 16.72
N LEU A 189 12.55 -10.16 17.64
CA LEU A 189 13.77 -10.93 17.41
C LEU A 189 13.62 -11.85 16.20
N ALA A 190 12.48 -12.54 16.08
CA ALA A 190 12.21 -13.44 14.97
C ALA A 190 12.23 -12.70 13.62
N ILE A 191 11.64 -11.49 13.54
CA ILE A 191 11.67 -10.64 12.33
C ILE A 191 13.10 -10.26 11.95
N ILE A 192 13.92 -9.84 12.93
CA ILE A 192 15.32 -9.46 12.67
C ILE A 192 16.09 -10.67 12.15
N LEU A 193 15.96 -11.81 12.82
CA LEU A 193 16.69 -13.03 12.49
C LEU A 193 16.25 -13.68 11.17
N THR A 194 15.13 -13.27 10.59
CA THR A 194 14.66 -13.78 9.31
C THR A 194 14.88 -12.78 8.18
N LEU A 195 14.38 -11.54 8.32
CA LEU A 195 14.40 -10.56 7.24
C LEU A 195 15.79 -9.98 7.00
N HIS A 196 16.58 -9.74 8.05
CA HIS A 196 17.91 -9.15 7.87
C HIS A 196 18.88 -10.12 7.16
N PRO A 197 19.03 -11.39 7.60
CA PRO A 197 19.83 -12.36 6.84
C PRO A 197 19.32 -12.60 5.43
N LEU A 198 17.99 -12.62 5.23
CA LEU A 198 17.41 -12.75 3.89
C LEU A 198 17.80 -11.56 3.00
N ASN A 199 17.78 -10.33 3.53
CA ASN A 199 18.18 -9.15 2.79
C ASN A 199 19.64 -9.22 2.36
N LEU A 200 20.54 -9.57 3.29
CA LEU A 200 21.96 -9.75 3.00
C LEU A 200 22.22 -10.86 1.98
N PHE A 201 21.46 -11.95 2.03
CA PHE A 201 21.55 -13.03 1.07
C PHE A 201 21.14 -12.57 -0.34
N ILE A 202 20.00 -11.89 -0.47
CA ILE A 202 19.53 -11.37 -1.76
C ILE A 202 20.52 -10.34 -2.33
N GLU A 203 21.04 -9.45 -1.47
CA GLU A 203 22.04 -8.46 -1.84
C GLU A 203 23.33 -9.12 -2.35
N ALA A 204 23.82 -10.15 -1.65
CA ALA A 204 25.01 -10.89 -2.06
C ALA A 204 24.84 -11.66 -3.39
N GLN A 205 23.64 -12.16 -3.68
CA GLN A 205 23.38 -12.96 -4.89
C GLN A 205 23.00 -12.10 -6.11
N LEU A 206 22.24 -11.03 -5.90
CA LEU A 206 21.60 -10.26 -6.98
C LEU A 206 22.06 -8.81 -7.05
N GLY A 207 22.82 -8.31 -6.07
CA GLY A 207 23.17 -6.89 -5.95
C GLY A 207 21.96 -6.00 -5.67
N MET A 208 20.84 -6.58 -5.20
CA MET A 208 19.59 -5.90 -4.92
C MET A 208 19.19 -6.10 -3.45
N ILE A 209 18.60 -5.08 -2.82
CA ILE A 209 17.90 -5.27 -1.55
C ILE A 209 16.49 -5.83 -1.77
N ILE A 210 15.85 -6.34 -0.72
CA ILE A 210 14.49 -6.94 -0.77
C ILE A 210 13.49 -6.07 -1.56
N PRO A 211 13.36 -4.75 -1.31
CA PRO A 211 12.43 -3.92 -2.07
C PRO A 211 12.67 -3.91 -3.58
N GLU A 212 13.94 -3.85 -3.99
CA GLU A 212 14.33 -3.86 -5.41
C GLU A 212 14.05 -5.21 -6.04
N ALA A 213 14.38 -6.30 -5.34
CA ALA A 213 14.10 -7.65 -5.80
C ALA A 213 12.58 -7.87 -5.97
N ILE A 214 11.77 -7.46 -5.00
CA ILE A 214 10.30 -7.53 -5.10
C ILE A 214 9.81 -6.70 -6.27
N MET A 215 10.25 -5.44 -6.40
CA MET A 215 9.84 -4.57 -7.51
C MET A 215 10.23 -5.17 -8.86
N SER A 216 11.44 -5.74 -8.99
CA SER A 216 11.90 -6.38 -10.23
C SER A 216 10.99 -7.53 -10.66
N LEU A 217 10.50 -8.31 -9.69
CA LEU A 217 9.59 -9.43 -9.91
C LEU A 217 8.19 -8.97 -10.32
N VAL A 218 7.66 -7.91 -9.69
CA VAL A 218 6.30 -7.42 -9.96
C VAL A 218 6.21 -6.44 -11.13
N LYS A 219 7.34 -5.86 -11.57
CA LYS A 219 7.38 -4.85 -12.64
C LYS A 219 6.65 -5.29 -13.93
N PRO A 220 6.77 -6.53 -14.43
CA PRO A 220 5.99 -6.97 -15.59
C PRO A 220 4.47 -6.93 -15.34
N LEU A 221 4.04 -7.26 -14.13
CA LEU A 221 2.63 -7.21 -13.73
C LEU A 221 2.14 -5.76 -13.59
N VAL A 222 2.96 -4.87 -13.03
CA VAL A 222 2.68 -3.42 -12.98
C VAL A 222 2.51 -2.87 -14.39
N ALA A 223 3.42 -3.18 -15.31
CA ALA A 223 3.33 -2.76 -16.71
C ALA A 223 2.06 -3.32 -17.40
N ALA A 224 1.76 -4.61 -17.20
CA ALA A 224 0.56 -5.23 -17.76
C ALA A 224 -0.74 -4.61 -17.22
N SER A 225 -0.74 -4.21 -15.95
CA SER A 225 -1.91 -3.61 -15.27
C SER A 225 -2.30 -2.25 -15.84
N ASP A 226 -1.39 -1.52 -16.47
CA ASP A 226 -1.59 -0.16 -17.01
C ASP A 226 -1.91 -0.15 -18.52
N THR A 227 -2.40 -1.27 -19.05
CA THR A 227 -2.77 -1.39 -20.47
C THR A 227 -4.27 -1.21 -20.69
N LEU A 228 -4.69 -0.69 -21.85
CA LEU A 228 -6.11 -0.54 -22.19
C LEU A 228 -6.92 -1.86 -22.02
N PRO A 229 -6.43 -3.03 -22.49
CA PRO A 229 -7.12 -4.29 -22.23
C PRO A 229 -7.29 -4.61 -20.74
N ALA A 230 -6.27 -4.33 -19.91
CA ALA A 230 -6.35 -4.55 -18.47
C ALA A 230 -7.40 -3.62 -17.82
N ILE A 231 -7.48 -2.36 -18.23
CA ILE A 231 -8.50 -1.39 -17.78
C ILE A 231 -9.91 -1.86 -18.16
N LEU A 232 -10.10 -2.27 -19.42
CA LEU A 232 -11.41 -2.73 -19.88
C LEU A 232 -11.83 -4.01 -19.15
N LEU A 233 -10.88 -4.93 -18.93
CA LEU A 233 -11.14 -6.16 -18.19
C LEU A 233 -11.49 -5.89 -16.73
N SER A 234 -10.76 -5.02 -16.03
CA SER A 234 -11.04 -4.70 -14.62
C SER A 234 -12.41 -4.04 -14.45
N VAL A 235 -12.79 -3.14 -15.37
CA VAL A 235 -14.12 -2.51 -15.39
C VAL A 235 -15.19 -3.56 -15.68
N LEU A 236 -14.99 -4.41 -16.68
CA LEU A 236 -15.93 -5.49 -17.01
C LEU A 236 -16.14 -6.43 -15.82
N VAL A 237 -15.07 -6.88 -15.17
CA VAL A 237 -15.12 -7.72 -13.97
C VAL A 237 -15.91 -6.99 -12.88
N CYS A 238 -15.62 -5.71 -12.62
CA CYS A 238 -16.36 -4.92 -11.65
C CYS A 238 -17.87 -4.93 -11.94
N GLN A 239 -18.29 -4.69 -13.19
CA GLN A 239 -19.72 -4.67 -13.55
C GLN A 239 -20.37 -6.05 -13.44
N VAL A 240 -19.69 -7.12 -13.85
CA VAL A 240 -20.21 -8.49 -13.70
C VAL A 240 -20.46 -8.83 -12.23
N LEU A 241 -19.56 -8.41 -11.34
CA LEU A 241 -19.74 -8.60 -9.90
C LEU A 241 -20.95 -7.85 -9.35
N TRP A 242 -21.20 -6.62 -9.82
CA TRP A 242 -22.41 -5.87 -9.47
C TRP A 242 -23.68 -6.58 -9.93
N PHE A 243 -23.71 -7.16 -11.14
CA PHE A 243 -24.84 -7.98 -11.60
C PHE A 243 -25.04 -9.23 -10.73
N ALA A 244 -23.97 -9.80 -10.19
CA ALA A 244 -24.02 -10.92 -9.25
C ALA A 244 -24.43 -10.52 -7.81
N GLY A 245 -24.76 -9.25 -7.56
CA GLY A 245 -25.13 -8.74 -6.23
C GLY A 245 -23.93 -8.55 -5.28
N ILE A 246 -22.71 -8.63 -5.79
CA ILE A 246 -21.47 -8.39 -5.04
C ILE A 246 -21.00 -6.97 -5.32
N HIS A 247 -20.55 -6.25 -4.30
CA HIS A 247 -20.02 -4.89 -4.48
C HIS A 247 -18.65 -4.92 -5.20
N GLY A 248 -18.66 -5.11 -6.53
CA GLY A 248 -17.50 -5.41 -7.36
C GLY A 248 -16.35 -4.42 -7.20
N ALA A 249 -16.67 -3.15 -6.98
CA ALA A 249 -15.67 -2.12 -6.75
C ALA A 249 -14.77 -2.43 -5.55
N LEU A 250 -15.28 -3.00 -4.45
CA LEU A 250 -14.46 -3.30 -3.26
C LEU A 250 -13.44 -4.42 -3.53
N ILE A 251 -13.80 -5.38 -4.38
CA ILE A 251 -12.91 -6.49 -4.74
C ILE A 251 -11.84 -5.99 -5.71
N VAL A 252 -12.26 -5.30 -6.77
CA VAL A 252 -11.36 -4.81 -7.80
C VAL A 252 -10.40 -3.76 -7.22
N THR A 253 -10.87 -2.79 -6.44
CA THR A 253 -9.98 -1.80 -5.81
C THR A 253 -9.03 -2.44 -4.80
N GLY A 254 -9.47 -3.44 -4.04
CA GLY A 254 -8.61 -4.17 -3.11
C GLY A 254 -7.41 -4.84 -3.79
N ILE A 255 -7.59 -5.34 -5.01
CA ILE A 255 -6.55 -6.00 -5.81
C ILE A 255 -5.71 -4.97 -6.59
N MET A 256 -6.36 -3.93 -7.13
CA MET A 256 -5.73 -3.01 -8.07
C MET A 256 -5.03 -1.82 -7.42
N ASN A 257 -5.43 -1.42 -6.20
CA ASN A 257 -4.85 -0.28 -5.49
C ASN A 257 -3.31 -0.30 -5.39
N PRO A 258 -2.64 -1.45 -5.11
CA PRO A 258 -1.18 -1.49 -5.09
C PRO A 258 -0.53 -1.02 -6.40
N PHE A 259 -1.09 -1.44 -7.54
CA PHE A 259 -0.62 -1.06 -8.86
C PHE A 259 -0.90 0.41 -9.15
N TRP A 260 -2.13 0.84 -8.87
CA TRP A 260 -2.55 2.22 -9.09
C TRP A 260 -1.76 3.22 -8.25
N MET A 261 -1.47 2.92 -6.98
CA MET A 261 -0.67 3.78 -6.11
C MET A 261 0.81 3.79 -6.52
N ALA A 262 1.35 2.66 -6.98
CA ALA A 262 2.71 2.64 -7.54
C ALA A 262 2.81 3.54 -8.79
N ASN A 263 1.87 3.41 -9.72
CA ASN A 263 1.80 4.23 -10.94
C ASN A 263 1.57 5.71 -10.63
N LEU A 264 0.68 6.02 -9.68
CA LEU A 264 0.41 7.39 -9.23
C LEU A 264 1.68 8.04 -8.67
N SER A 265 2.46 7.32 -7.86
CA SER A 265 3.72 7.84 -7.33
C SER A 265 4.72 8.17 -8.43
N VAL A 266 4.77 7.37 -9.50
CA VAL A 266 5.62 7.65 -10.67
C VAL A 266 5.12 8.91 -11.40
N ASN A 267 3.81 9.05 -11.60
CA ASN A 267 3.22 10.25 -12.19
C ASN A 267 3.51 11.52 -11.39
N GLN A 268 3.42 11.44 -10.06
CA GLN A 268 3.71 12.56 -9.16
C GLN A 268 5.18 12.98 -9.23
N ALA A 269 6.10 12.01 -9.27
CA ALA A 269 7.52 12.28 -9.46
C ALA A 269 7.79 12.93 -10.83
N ALA A 270 7.14 12.43 -11.89
CA ALA A 270 7.27 13.00 -13.23
C ALA A 270 6.76 14.44 -13.30
N MET A 271 5.60 14.71 -12.68
CA MET A 271 5.01 16.04 -12.59
C MET A 271 5.91 17.01 -11.80
N ALA A 272 6.43 16.58 -10.65
CA ALA A 272 7.36 17.39 -9.86
C ALA A 272 8.66 17.71 -10.62
N ALA A 273 9.12 16.79 -11.46
CA ALA A 273 10.28 16.97 -12.32
C ALA A 273 9.99 17.75 -13.62
N GLY A 274 8.73 18.13 -13.89
CA GLY A 274 8.33 18.80 -15.14
C GLY A 274 8.48 17.91 -16.38
N THR A 275 8.37 16.60 -16.22
CA THR A 275 8.51 15.60 -17.29
C THR A 275 7.15 15.00 -17.68
N ALA A 276 7.11 14.24 -18.78
CA ALA A 276 5.89 13.62 -19.27
C ALA A 276 5.32 12.63 -18.23
N ILE A 277 4.01 12.74 -17.96
CA ILE A 277 3.28 11.85 -17.05
C ILE A 277 3.03 10.51 -17.76
N PRO A 278 3.61 9.39 -17.30
CA PRO A 278 3.64 8.15 -18.09
C PRO A 278 2.41 7.25 -17.94
N HIS A 279 1.74 7.25 -16.79
CA HIS A 279 0.66 6.29 -16.51
C HIS A 279 -0.72 6.93 -16.60
N ILE A 280 -1.68 6.18 -17.13
CA ILE A 280 -3.07 6.64 -17.30
C ILE A 280 -4.03 5.95 -16.33
N TYR A 281 -3.71 4.74 -15.86
CA TYR A 281 -4.57 4.00 -14.94
C TYR A 281 -4.16 4.19 -13.49
N VAL A 282 -4.60 5.32 -12.93
CA VAL A 282 -4.38 5.75 -11.55
C VAL A 282 -5.69 6.23 -10.93
N PRO A 283 -5.83 6.33 -9.59
CA PRO A 283 -7.11 6.65 -9.00
C PRO A 283 -7.34 8.15 -9.00
N VAL A 284 -8.55 8.53 -9.41
CA VAL A 284 -8.95 9.93 -9.62
C VAL A 284 -8.93 10.76 -8.32
N ALA A 285 -9.09 10.12 -7.16
CA ALA A 285 -9.13 10.83 -5.88
C ALA A 285 -7.80 11.52 -5.49
N TYR A 286 -6.71 11.25 -6.21
CA TYR A 286 -5.35 11.71 -5.87
C TYR A 286 -4.63 12.42 -7.02
N THR A 287 -5.32 12.61 -8.14
CA THR A 287 -4.85 13.29 -9.36
C THR A 287 -5.57 14.62 -9.48
#